data_AF-A0A7C3GK12-F1
#
_entry.id   AF-A0A7C3GK12-F1
#
_cell.length_a   1.000
_cell.length_b   1.000
_cell.length_c   1.000
_cell.angle_alpha   90.00
_cell.angle_beta   90.00
_cell.angle_gamma   90.00
#
_symmetry.space_group_name_H-M   'P 1'
#
loop_
_entity.id
_entity.type
_entity.pdbx_description
1 polymer ?
#
loop_
_entity_poly.entity_id
_entity_poly.type
_entity_poly.pdbx_seq_one_letter_code
_entity_poly.pdbx_strand_id
1 'polypeptide(L)'
;MNQNIAFLELKFGNIYGGPPNFYAIHEVALLVFEPQSKRIFLESMTVAVDVDIVTVTAKTNELGNTIDRVKEVVHMKTKRIREFDENYQIYDRELDDAFAQLRPAQRWIRAFFGKCFQKYRIRDIVTFDGRRDLFLCEKSRVRFDRMNIIDLQKDIIKETNYLFSLNKLAVVTGFNFDGSLLRSNNEEYWMHPIAARQVVPRSAAYDAARLLMVFQEFHNHRDDFLMKAALLLNKIEIQKAKEKEAEESK
;
A
#
# COMPACT_ATOMS: atom_id res chain seq x y z
N MET A 1 5.42 -22.66 17.91
CA MET A 1 5.56 -22.52 16.44
C MET A 1 5.30 -21.06 16.11
N ASN A 2 6.33 -20.29 15.78
CA ASN A 2 6.13 -18.88 15.41
C ASN A 2 5.56 -18.83 14.00
N GLN A 3 4.54 -18.01 13.83
CA GLN A 3 3.78 -17.89 12.58
C GLN A 3 4.40 -16.78 11.73
N ASN A 4 4.50 -17.01 10.42
CA ASN A 4 4.96 -16.00 9.50
C ASN A 4 3.86 -14.96 9.31
N ILE A 5 4.27 -13.69 9.34
CA ILE A 5 3.39 -12.54 9.19
C ILE A 5 3.53 -12.04 7.76
N ALA A 6 2.41 -11.85 7.07
CA ALA A 6 2.42 -11.27 5.73
C ALA A 6 1.84 -9.86 5.74
N PHE A 7 2.46 -8.96 4.99
CA PHE A 7 2.02 -7.58 4.78
C PHE A 7 1.50 -7.48 3.35
N LEU A 8 0.19 -7.26 3.22
CA LEU A 8 -0.50 -7.21 1.95
C LEU A 8 -0.72 -5.76 1.53
N GLU A 9 -0.24 -5.41 0.34
CA GLU A 9 -0.50 -4.13 -0.31
C GLU A 9 -0.84 -4.34 -1.79
N LEU A 10 -1.75 -3.51 -2.31
CA LEU A 10 -2.13 -3.51 -3.71
C LEU A 10 -1.90 -2.13 -4.34
N LYS A 11 -1.66 -2.13 -5.65
CA LYS A 11 -1.95 -0.97 -6.50
C LYS A 11 -3.15 -1.30 -7.37
N PHE A 12 -4.15 -0.44 -7.35
CA PHE A 12 -5.34 -0.57 -8.18
C PHE A 12 -5.86 0.81 -8.57
N GLY A 13 -6.64 0.85 -9.65
CA GLY A 13 -7.23 2.06 -10.18
C GLY A 13 -8.58 1.79 -10.82
N ASN A 14 -9.37 2.83 -11.01
CA ASN A 14 -10.61 2.71 -11.79
C ASN A 14 -10.27 2.51 -13.26
N ILE A 15 -11.10 1.79 -14.02
CA ILE A 15 -10.97 1.79 -15.49
C ILE A 15 -11.15 3.23 -15.99
N TYR A 16 -10.23 3.70 -16.84
CA TYR A 16 -10.27 5.06 -17.36
C TYR A 16 -11.50 5.29 -18.26
N GLY A 17 -12.26 6.35 -17.97
CA GLY A 17 -13.53 6.65 -18.62
C GLY A 17 -14.69 5.71 -18.24
N GLY A 18 -14.46 4.71 -17.38
CA GLY A 18 -15.48 3.73 -16.95
C GLY A 18 -16.29 4.19 -15.73
N PRO A 19 -17.29 3.38 -15.32
CA PRO A 19 -18.15 3.71 -14.19
C PRO A 19 -17.37 3.76 -12.86
N PRO A 20 -17.80 4.60 -11.91
CA PRO A 20 -17.15 4.69 -10.61
C PRO A 20 -17.26 3.35 -9.85
N ASN A 21 -16.24 3.04 -9.04
CA ASN A 21 -16.13 1.85 -8.19
C ASN A 21 -15.78 0.53 -8.90
N PHE A 22 -15.47 0.56 -10.19
CA PHE A 22 -14.87 -0.59 -10.85
C PHE A 22 -13.34 -0.50 -10.84
N TYR A 23 -12.72 -1.19 -9.90
CA TYR A 23 -11.27 -1.20 -9.73
C TYR A 23 -10.62 -2.41 -10.39
N ALA A 24 -9.50 -2.17 -11.06
CA ALA A 24 -8.60 -3.20 -11.56
C ALA A 24 -7.32 -3.22 -10.73
N ILE A 25 -6.96 -4.41 -10.22
CA ILE A 25 -5.69 -4.64 -9.54
C ILE A 25 -4.57 -4.58 -10.58
N HIS A 26 -3.62 -3.67 -10.38
CA HIS A 26 -2.44 -3.44 -11.21
C HIS A 26 -1.20 -4.14 -10.67
N GLU A 27 -1.04 -4.13 -9.34
CA GLU A 27 0.10 -4.70 -8.65
C GLU A 27 -0.39 -5.34 -7.34
N VAL A 28 0.20 -6.48 -7.01
CA VAL A 28 0.00 -7.19 -5.75
C VAL A 28 1.37 -7.36 -5.12
N ALA A 29 1.53 -6.99 -3.85
CA ALA A 29 2.71 -7.33 -3.07
C ALA A 29 2.32 -8.05 -1.78
N LEU A 30 3.09 -9.09 -1.48
CA LEU A 30 3.02 -9.82 -0.22
C LEU A 30 4.44 -9.92 0.34
N LEU A 31 4.73 -9.05 1.30
CA LEU A 31 5.98 -9.12 2.05
C LEU A 31 5.77 -10.05 3.24
N VAL A 32 6.57 -11.09 3.35
CA VAL A 32 6.50 -12.07 4.44
C VAL A 32 7.68 -11.87 5.37
N PHE A 33 7.40 -11.69 6.65
CA PHE A 33 8.38 -11.58 7.71
C PHE A 33 8.35 -12.84 8.57
N GLU A 34 9.54 -13.41 8.81
CA GLU A 34 9.74 -14.53 9.73
C GLU A 34 10.36 -14.00 11.04
N PRO A 35 9.57 -13.84 12.13
CA PRO A 35 10.03 -13.13 13.33
C PRO A 35 11.25 -13.76 14.02
N GLN A 36 11.39 -15.10 13.94
CA GLN A 36 12.49 -15.81 14.60
C GLN A 36 13.84 -15.52 13.99
N SER A 37 13.91 -15.55 12.66
CA SER A 37 15.16 -15.37 11.91
C SER A 37 15.34 -13.93 11.43
N LYS A 38 14.32 -13.07 11.66
CA LYS A 38 14.22 -11.71 11.13
C LYS A 38 14.36 -11.64 9.60
N ARG A 39 14.03 -12.73 8.90
CA ARG A 39 14.11 -12.79 7.43
C ARG A 39 12.89 -12.17 6.78
N ILE A 40 13.15 -11.44 5.70
CA ILE A 40 12.13 -10.86 4.83
C ILE A 40 12.13 -11.61 3.49
N PHE A 41 10.95 -12.02 3.07
CA PHE A 41 10.68 -12.49 1.73
C PHE A 41 9.69 -11.55 1.07
N LEU A 42 9.83 -11.32 -0.23
CA LEU A 42 8.91 -10.49 -0.99
C LEU A 42 8.47 -11.24 -2.23
N GLU A 43 7.17 -11.46 -2.32
CA GLU A 43 6.52 -11.90 -3.55
C GLU A 43 5.70 -10.73 -4.09
N SER A 44 5.90 -10.37 -5.35
CA SER A 44 5.08 -9.38 -6.02
C SER A 44 4.64 -9.88 -7.38
N MET A 45 3.51 -9.35 -7.86
CA MET A 45 2.98 -9.65 -9.18
C MET A 45 2.38 -8.39 -9.79
N THR A 46 2.77 -8.13 -11.02
CA THR A 46 2.17 -7.10 -11.86
C THR A 46 1.11 -7.73 -12.76
N VAL A 47 -0.10 -7.16 -12.76
CA VAL A 47 -1.17 -7.55 -13.68
C VAL A 47 -1.02 -6.76 -14.97
N ALA A 48 -0.52 -7.41 -16.02
CA ALA A 48 -0.23 -6.80 -17.31
C ALA A 48 -1.32 -7.15 -18.35
N VAL A 49 -2.44 -6.44 -18.32
CA VAL A 49 -3.56 -6.59 -19.27
C VAL A 49 -3.77 -5.32 -20.10
N ASP A 50 -4.48 -5.43 -21.21
CA ASP A 50 -4.71 -4.34 -22.15
C ASP A 50 -5.86 -3.43 -21.69
N VAL A 51 -5.63 -2.72 -20.59
CA VAL A 51 -6.60 -1.84 -19.94
C VAL A 51 -5.89 -0.59 -19.41
N ASP A 52 -6.51 0.56 -19.60
CA ASP A 52 -6.11 1.82 -18.98
C ASP A 52 -6.81 2.00 -17.63
N ILE A 53 -6.03 2.35 -16.60
CA ILE A 53 -6.55 2.63 -15.27
C ILE A 53 -6.16 4.02 -14.80
N VAL A 54 -7.01 4.64 -13.98
CA VAL A 54 -6.71 5.90 -13.29
C VAL A 54 -6.07 5.58 -11.95
N THR A 55 -4.83 6.02 -11.79
CA THR A 55 -4.10 5.99 -10.52
C THR A 55 -4.06 7.38 -9.90
N VAL A 56 -4.12 7.45 -8.58
CA VAL A 56 -4.03 8.70 -7.83
C VAL A 56 -2.83 8.64 -6.90
N THR A 57 -1.86 9.50 -7.13
CA THR A 57 -0.65 9.60 -6.31
C THR A 57 -0.69 10.87 -5.48
N ALA A 58 -0.56 10.72 -4.16
CA ALA A 58 -0.43 11.86 -3.25
C ALA A 58 0.99 12.44 -3.32
N LYS A 59 1.09 13.74 -3.62
CA LYS A 59 2.30 14.52 -3.32
C LYS A 59 2.23 14.93 -1.86
N THR A 60 3.31 14.73 -1.12
CA THR A 60 3.37 15.05 0.30
C THR A 60 4.52 15.99 0.63
N ASN A 61 4.34 16.78 1.68
CA ASN A 61 5.42 17.54 2.28
C ASN A 61 6.28 16.67 3.24
N GLU A 62 7.26 17.29 3.90
CA GLU A 62 8.18 16.65 4.83
C GLU A 62 7.51 16.01 6.06
N LEU A 63 6.30 16.47 6.42
CA LEU A 63 5.49 15.90 7.51
C LEU A 63 4.59 14.75 7.04
N GLY A 64 4.69 14.35 5.77
CA GLY A 64 3.81 13.33 5.18
C GLY A 64 2.37 13.81 4.94
N ASN A 65 2.10 15.12 5.07
CA ASN A 65 0.80 15.70 4.72
C ASN A 65 0.65 15.78 3.20
N THR A 66 -0.51 15.37 2.70
CA THR A 66 -0.85 15.51 1.28
C THR A 66 -1.08 16.99 0.93
N ILE A 67 -0.29 17.50 0.00
CA ILE A 67 -0.38 18.88 -0.52
C ILE A 67 -1.10 18.93 -1.86
N ASP A 68 -1.03 17.84 -2.63
CA ASP A 68 -1.60 17.75 -3.97
C ASP A 68 -1.83 16.26 -4.32
N ARG A 69 -2.73 16.00 -5.27
CA ARG A 69 -3.02 14.65 -5.78
C ARG A 69 -2.93 14.68 -7.29
N VAL A 70 -1.98 13.91 -7.83
CA VAL A 70 -1.84 13.75 -9.27
C VAL A 70 -2.66 12.55 -9.71
N LYS A 71 -3.57 12.76 -10.67
CA LYS A 71 -4.27 11.70 -11.37
C LYS A 71 -3.54 11.39 -12.67
N GLU A 72 -3.24 10.12 -12.90
CA GLU A 72 -2.55 9.66 -14.10
C GLU A 72 -3.28 8.44 -14.67
N VAL A 73 -3.29 8.34 -15.99
CA VAL A 73 -3.80 7.17 -16.71
C VAL A 73 -2.63 6.26 -17.02
N VAL A 74 -2.69 5.04 -16.50
CA VAL A 74 -1.64 4.03 -16.65
C VAL A 74 -2.19 2.87 -17.48
N HIS A 75 -1.52 2.59 -18.59
CA HIS A 75 -1.81 1.40 -19.38
C HIS A 75 -1.20 0.16 -18.70
N MET A 76 -2.02 -0.78 -18.26
CA MET A 76 -1.61 -1.87 -17.37
C MET A 76 -0.54 -2.80 -17.97
N LYS A 77 -0.58 -3.06 -19.29
CA LYS A 77 0.37 -3.93 -20.00
C LYS A 77 1.69 -3.25 -20.35
N THR A 78 1.63 -2.01 -20.83
CA THR A 78 2.80 -1.30 -21.39
C THR A 78 3.44 -0.33 -20.40
N LYS A 79 2.77 -0.05 -19.27
CA LYS A 79 3.17 0.93 -18.26
C LYS A 79 3.32 2.35 -18.80
N ARG A 80 2.75 2.64 -19.96
CA ARG A 80 2.68 4.00 -20.50
C ARG A 80 1.78 4.84 -19.60
N ILE A 81 2.27 6.02 -19.27
CA ILE A 81 1.58 7.01 -18.44
C ILE A 81 1.10 8.14 -19.34
N ARG A 82 -0.13 8.58 -19.14
CA ARG A 82 -0.76 9.71 -19.84
C ARG A 82 -1.48 10.60 -18.83
N GLU A 83 -1.69 11.85 -19.22
CA GLU A 83 -2.48 12.78 -18.44
C GLU A 83 -3.94 12.31 -18.36
N PHE A 84 -4.56 12.59 -17.21
CA PHE A 84 -5.95 12.26 -16.96
C PHE A 84 -6.86 13.37 -17.49
N ASP A 85 -7.76 13.02 -18.41
CA ASP A 85 -8.82 13.91 -18.90
C ASP A 85 -10.14 13.55 -18.19
N GLU A 86 -10.72 14.52 -17.49
CA GLU A 86 -11.98 14.37 -16.75
C GLU A 86 -13.20 14.19 -17.66
N ASN A 87 -13.10 14.60 -18.92
CA ASN A 87 -14.19 14.49 -19.90
C ASN A 87 -14.15 13.18 -20.70
N TYR A 88 -13.08 12.40 -20.57
CA TYR A 88 -12.97 11.14 -21.29
C TYR A 88 -13.93 10.10 -20.71
N GLN A 89 -14.73 9.50 -21.59
CA GLN A 89 -15.66 8.43 -21.28
C GLN A 89 -15.50 7.31 -22.30
N ILE A 90 -15.57 6.07 -21.83
CA ILE A 90 -15.60 4.89 -22.71
C ILE A 90 -17.04 4.43 -22.92
N TYR A 91 -17.33 3.92 -24.11
CA TYR A 91 -18.64 3.41 -24.46
C TYR A 91 -18.78 1.91 -24.11
N ASP A 92 -20.02 1.41 -24.04
CA ASP A 92 -20.34 0.06 -23.56
C ASP A 92 -19.46 -1.05 -24.15
N ARG A 93 -19.13 -0.99 -25.44
CA ARG A 93 -18.28 -1.99 -26.11
C ARG A 93 -16.85 -2.00 -25.57
N GLU A 94 -16.25 -0.81 -25.41
CA GLU A 94 -14.88 -0.68 -24.87
C GLU A 94 -14.83 -1.12 -23.41
N LEU A 95 -15.90 -0.85 -22.65
CA LEU A 95 -16.04 -1.30 -21.27
C LEU A 95 -16.16 -2.83 -21.19
N ASP A 96 -16.98 -3.45 -22.03
CA ASP A 96 -17.10 -4.90 -22.13
C ASP A 96 -15.78 -5.56 -22.52
N ASP A 97 -15.05 -4.96 -23.47
CA ASP A 97 -13.73 -5.41 -23.86
C ASP A 97 -12.75 -5.31 -22.68
N ALA A 98 -12.72 -4.19 -21.95
CA ALA A 98 -11.89 -4.04 -20.75
C ALA A 98 -12.22 -5.08 -19.67
N PHE A 99 -13.51 -5.38 -19.44
CA PHE A 99 -13.91 -6.45 -18.53
C PHE A 99 -13.46 -7.82 -19.02
N ALA A 100 -13.57 -8.10 -20.32
CA ALA A 100 -13.09 -9.35 -20.90
C ALA A 100 -11.58 -9.52 -20.69
N GLN A 101 -10.80 -8.45 -20.85
CA GLN A 101 -9.35 -8.44 -20.59
C GLN A 101 -8.98 -8.65 -19.12
N LEU A 102 -9.85 -8.24 -18.18
CA LEU A 102 -9.61 -8.41 -16.74
C LEU A 102 -9.98 -9.80 -16.20
N ARG A 103 -10.87 -10.55 -16.88
CA ARG A 103 -11.28 -11.89 -16.43
C ARG A 103 -10.10 -12.85 -16.20
N PRO A 104 -9.10 -12.96 -17.11
CA PRO A 104 -7.93 -13.80 -16.88
C PRO A 104 -7.12 -13.40 -15.65
N ALA A 105 -7.05 -12.11 -15.32
CA ALA A 105 -6.28 -11.59 -14.19
C ALA A 105 -6.73 -12.18 -12.85
N GLN A 106 -8.04 -12.45 -12.69
CA GLN A 106 -8.58 -13.10 -11.49
C GLN A 106 -7.90 -14.45 -11.21
N ARG A 107 -7.67 -15.26 -12.26
CA ARG A 107 -7.00 -16.56 -12.13
C ARG A 107 -5.54 -16.39 -11.71
N TRP A 108 -4.84 -15.39 -12.25
CA TRP A 108 -3.45 -15.11 -11.91
C TRP A 108 -3.31 -14.64 -10.46
N ILE A 109 -4.16 -13.71 -10.03
CA ILE A 109 -4.22 -13.22 -8.65
C ILE A 109 -4.49 -14.38 -7.68
N ARG A 110 -5.51 -15.22 -7.97
CA ARG A 110 -5.81 -16.40 -7.15
C ARG A 110 -4.62 -17.35 -7.05
N ALA A 111 -3.94 -17.62 -8.17
CA ALA A 111 -2.78 -18.51 -8.21
C ALA A 111 -1.59 -17.94 -7.43
N PHE A 112 -1.35 -16.63 -7.53
CA PHE A 112 -0.32 -15.93 -6.76
C PHE A 112 -0.51 -16.13 -5.25
N PHE A 113 -1.69 -15.78 -4.73
CA PHE A 113 -1.98 -15.94 -3.30
C PHE A 113 -1.94 -17.41 -2.85
N GLY A 114 -2.51 -18.33 -3.64
CA GLY A 114 -2.47 -19.76 -3.33
C GLY A 114 -1.04 -20.30 -3.17
N LYS A 115 -0.12 -19.89 -4.07
CA LYS A 115 1.30 -20.25 -3.97
C LYS A 115 1.95 -19.64 -2.74
N CYS A 116 1.73 -18.34 -2.48
CA CYS A 116 2.33 -17.65 -1.35
C CYS A 116 1.88 -18.23 -0.01
N PHE A 117 0.57 -18.41 0.18
CA PHE A 117 0.00 -18.98 1.41
C PHE A 117 0.54 -20.37 1.70
N GLN A 118 0.68 -21.22 0.67
CA GLN A 118 1.25 -22.55 0.81
C GLN A 118 2.75 -22.50 1.12
N LYS A 119 3.53 -21.73 0.35
CA LYS A 119 4.99 -21.64 0.46
C LYS A 119 5.43 -21.15 1.84
N TYR A 120 4.78 -20.11 2.33
CA TYR A 120 5.19 -19.42 3.56
C TYR A 120 4.38 -19.80 4.80
N ARG A 121 3.35 -20.64 4.66
CA ARG A 121 2.47 -21.05 5.76
C ARG A 121 1.89 -19.86 6.53
N ILE A 122 1.50 -18.83 5.80
CA ILE A 122 0.97 -17.58 6.34
C ILE A 122 -0.33 -17.86 7.08
N ARG A 123 -0.50 -17.21 8.22
CA ARG A 123 -1.74 -17.21 9.01
C ARG A 123 -2.15 -15.79 9.37
N ASP A 124 -1.20 -14.93 9.70
CA ASP A 124 -1.46 -13.52 9.97
C ASP A 124 -1.20 -12.69 8.72
N ILE A 125 -2.20 -11.90 8.32
CA ILE A 125 -2.08 -10.92 7.23
C ILE A 125 -2.36 -9.54 7.80
N VAL A 126 -1.35 -8.69 7.76
CA VAL A 126 -1.42 -7.28 8.13
C VAL A 126 -1.76 -6.46 6.89
N THR A 127 -2.72 -5.55 7.06
CA THR A 127 -3.16 -4.58 6.07
C THR A 127 -3.23 -3.18 6.71
N PHE A 128 -3.31 -2.14 5.87
CA PHE A 128 -3.46 -0.76 6.33
C PHE A 128 -4.74 -0.13 5.77
N ASP A 129 -5.82 -0.07 6.56
CA ASP A 129 -7.17 0.27 6.05
C ASP A 129 -7.57 -0.63 4.86
N GLY A 130 -7.05 -1.86 4.83
CA GLY A 130 -7.06 -2.72 3.64
C GLY A 130 -8.35 -3.47 3.40
N ARG A 131 -9.49 -2.99 3.93
CA ARG A 131 -10.80 -3.59 3.63
C ARG A 131 -11.05 -3.61 2.12
N ARG A 132 -10.65 -2.55 1.41
CA ARG A 132 -10.76 -2.50 -0.05
C ARG A 132 -9.83 -3.50 -0.72
N ASP A 133 -8.59 -3.62 -0.25
CA ASP A 133 -7.59 -4.55 -0.77
C ASP A 133 -8.05 -5.99 -0.68
N LEU A 134 -8.53 -6.39 0.50
CA LEU A 134 -9.10 -7.71 0.74
C LEU A 134 -10.31 -7.97 -0.16
N PHE A 135 -11.24 -7.01 -0.24
CA PHE A 135 -12.42 -7.13 -1.10
C PHE A 135 -12.06 -7.34 -2.58
N LEU A 136 -11.06 -6.63 -3.10
CA LEU A 136 -10.61 -6.79 -4.50
C LEU A 136 -9.95 -8.16 -4.73
N CYS A 137 -9.21 -8.66 -3.74
CA CYS A 137 -8.64 -10.01 -3.76
C CYS A 137 -9.74 -11.09 -3.71
N GLU A 138 -10.75 -10.92 -2.86
CA GLU A 138 -11.92 -11.80 -2.75
C GLU A 138 -12.74 -11.83 -4.04
N LYS A 139 -12.92 -10.68 -4.71
CA LYS A 139 -13.50 -10.62 -6.06
C LYS A 139 -12.70 -11.44 -7.08
N SER A 140 -11.40 -11.58 -6.87
CA SER A 140 -10.51 -12.47 -7.65
C SER A 140 -10.51 -13.92 -7.15
N ARG A 141 -11.44 -14.29 -6.26
CA ARG A 141 -11.60 -15.62 -5.66
C ARG A 141 -10.45 -16.06 -4.76
N VAL A 142 -9.69 -15.11 -4.21
CA VAL A 142 -8.75 -15.37 -3.11
C VAL A 142 -9.57 -15.66 -1.86
N ARG A 143 -9.16 -16.66 -1.08
CA ARG A 143 -9.84 -17.03 0.17
C ARG A 143 -8.95 -16.69 1.36
N PHE A 144 -9.50 -15.92 2.29
CA PHE A 144 -8.86 -15.52 3.54
C PHE A 144 -9.50 -16.16 4.79
N ASP A 145 -10.40 -17.14 4.59
CA ASP A 145 -11.21 -17.80 5.62
C ASP A 145 -10.41 -18.43 6.77
N ARG A 146 -9.14 -18.77 6.51
CA ARG A 146 -8.22 -19.39 7.47
C ARG A 146 -7.12 -18.45 7.96
N MET A 147 -7.23 -17.17 7.61
CA MET A 147 -6.24 -16.15 7.94
C MET A 147 -6.80 -15.23 9.02
N ASN A 148 -5.93 -14.83 9.93
CA ASN A 148 -6.18 -13.75 10.86
C ASN A 148 -5.80 -12.44 10.16
N ILE A 149 -6.79 -11.57 9.94
CA ILE A 149 -6.59 -10.27 9.30
C ILE A 149 -6.38 -9.22 10.38
N ILE A 150 -5.21 -8.59 10.37
CA ILE A 150 -4.82 -7.50 11.26
C ILE A 150 -4.89 -6.20 10.47
N ASP A 151 -5.71 -5.27 10.93
CA ASP A 151 -5.85 -3.94 10.33
C ASP A 151 -5.09 -2.93 11.18
N LEU A 152 -3.83 -2.69 10.81
CA LEU A 152 -2.90 -1.91 11.63
C LEU A 152 -3.37 -0.48 11.84
N GLN A 153 -4.08 0.08 10.86
CA GLN A 153 -4.65 1.42 10.97
C GLN A 153 -5.66 1.51 12.11
N LYS A 154 -6.52 0.49 12.28
CA LYS A 154 -7.48 0.46 13.39
C LYS A 154 -6.78 0.39 14.75
N ASP A 155 -5.71 -0.37 14.84
CA ASP A 155 -4.97 -0.51 16.10
C ASP A 155 -4.25 0.80 16.45
N ILE A 156 -3.65 1.49 15.47
CA ILE A 156 -3.05 2.81 15.68
C ILE A 156 -4.12 3.87 16.05
N ILE A 157 -5.29 3.87 15.42
CA ILE A 157 -6.38 4.81 15.73
C ILE A 157 -6.83 4.67 17.18
N LYS A 158 -6.93 3.45 17.72
CA LYS A 158 -7.34 3.24 19.12
C LYS A 158 -6.44 3.95 20.12
N GLU A 159 -5.14 4.05 19.80
CA GLU A 159 -4.13 4.63 20.69
C GLU A 159 -3.94 6.13 20.47
N THR A 160 -4.14 6.61 19.24
CA THR A 160 -3.79 7.98 18.83
C THR A 160 -5.00 8.86 18.57
N ASN A 161 -6.19 8.27 18.43
CA ASN A 161 -7.41 8.92 17.96
C ASN A 161 -7.21 9.68 16.62
N TYR A 162 -6.29 9.22 15.78
CA TYR A 162 -5.94 9.89 14.53
C TYR A 162 -5.87 8.92 13.34
N LEU A 163 -6.47 9.32 12.22
CA LEU A 163 -6.42 8.59 10.96
C LEU A 163 -5.12 8.92 10.20
N PHE A 164 -4.10 8.08 10.37
CA PHE A 164 -2.82 8.23 9.67
C PHE A 164 -2.88 7.79 8.20
N SER A 165 -1.99 8.36 7.38
CA SER A 165 -1.61 7.77 6.08
C SER A 165 -0.26 7.08 6.21
N LEU A 166 0.03 6.10 5.34
CA LEU A 166 1.36 5.48 5.29
C LEU A 166 2.49 6.50 5.07
N ASN A 167 2.23 7.61 4.38
CA ASN A 167 3.23 8.68 4.21
C ASN A 167 3.57 9.35 5.55
N LYS A 168 2.57 9.64 6.40
CA LYS A 168 2.83 10.17 7.74
C LYS A 168 3.54 9.15 8.61
N LEU A 169 3.10 7.89 8.56
CA LEU A 169 3.71 6.84 9.37
C LEU A 169 5.15 6.55 8.95
N ALA A 170 5.48 6.67 7.68
CA ALA A 170 6.87 6.61 7.22
C ALA A 170 7.75 7.69 7.87
N VAL A 171 7.21 8.89 8.10
CA VAL A 171 7.90 9.96 8.86
C VAL A 171 8.01 9.60 10.34
N VAL A 172 6.92 9.12 10.96
CA VAL A 172 6.92 8.68 12.37
C VAL A 172 7.98 7.61 12.63
N THR A 173 8.06 6.61 11.76
CA THR A 173 8.98 5.47 11.90
C THR A 173 10.39 5.76 11.41
N GLY A 174 10.66 6.95 10.83
CA GLY A 174 11.95 7.23 10.19
C GLY A 174 12.27 6.23 9.08
N PHE A 175 11.25 5.82 8.31
CA PHE A 175 11.38 4.80 7.28
C PHE A 175 12.49 5.16 6.28
N ASN A 176 13.40 4.21 6.06
CA ASN A 176 14.46 4.33 5.08
C ASN A 176 14.68 2.97 4.40
N PHE A 177 14.82 3.00 3.08
CA PHE A 177 15.21 1.83 2.32
C PHE A 177 16.38 2.19 1.41
N ASP A 178 17.53 1.58 1.66
CA ASP A 178 18.78 1.85 0.95
C ASP A 178 19.43 0.55 0.49
N GLY A 179 19.43 0.34 -0.84
CA GLY A 179 20.00 -0.83 -1.51
C GLY A 179 19.31 -2.14 -1.15
N SER A 180 19.63 -2.69 0.03
CA SER A 180 19.09 -3.93 0.58
C SER A 180 18.80 -3.84 2.09
N LEU A 181 19.01 -2.67 2.70
CA LEU A 181 18.74 -2.41 4.10
C LEU A 181 17.40 -1.68 4.24
N LEU A 182 16.48 -2.32 4.96
CA LEU A 182 15.20 -1.78 5.35
C LEU A 182 15.28 -1.32 6.80
N ARG A 183 15.07 -0.03 7.03
CA ARG A 183 15.33 0.63 8.31
C ARG A 183 14.13 1.45 8.77
N SER A 184 14.05 1.55 10.09
CA SER A 184 13.21 2.46 10.86
C SER A 184 14.09 3.13 11.92
N ASN A 185 13.50 3.82 12.89
CA ASN A 185 14.25 4.45 13.96
C ASN A 185 14.90 3.42 14.88
N ASN A 186 14.22 2.30 15.13
CA ASN A 186 14.63 1.32 16.14
C ASN A 186 14.96 -0.07 15.56
N GLU A 187 14.57 -0.35 14.31
CA GLU A 187 14.79 -1.64 13.68
C GLU A 187 15.50 -1.52 12.32
N GLU A 188 16.35 -2.51 12.05
CA GLU A 188 17.06 -2.69 10.78
C GLU A 188 16.96 -4.15 10.32
N TYR A 189 16.65 -4.35 9.04
CA TYR A 189 16.55 -5.66 8.43
C TYR A 189 17.26 -5.69 7.08
N TRP A 190 17.95 -6.80 6.83
CA TRP A 190 18.51 -7.09 5.53
C TRP A 190 17.48 -7.81 4.65
N MET A 191 17.34 -7.32 3.42
CA MET A 191 16.52 -7.92 2.39
C MET A 191 17.40 -8.51 1.30
N HIS A 192 17.06 -9.70 0.82
CA HIS A 192 17.81 -10.31 -0.28
C HIS A 192 17.79 -9.41 -1.53
N PRO A 193 18.91 -9.21 -2.27
CA PRO A 193 18.99 -8.25 -3.36
C PRO A 193 17.91 -8.39 -4.45
N ILE A 194 17.47 -9.62 -4.72
CA ILE A 194 16.38 -9.90 -5.67
C ILE A 194 15.03 -9.36 -5.18
N ALA A 195 14.75 -9.48 -3.88
CA ALA A 195 13.57 -8.88 -3.27
C ALA A 195 13.73 -7.36 -3.19
N ALA A 196 14.91 -6.89 -2.79
CA ALA A 196 15.20 -5.47 -2.64
C ALA A 196 14.99 -4.66 -3.93
N ARG A 197 15.33 -5.23 -5.10
CA ARG A 197 15.08 -4.59 -6.41
C ARG A 197 13.61 -4.35 -6.75
N GLN A 198 12.68 -5.05 -6.09
CA GLN A 198 11.25 -4.86 -6.29
C GLN A 198 10.69 -3.72 -5.42
N VAL A 199 11.42 -3.31 -4.37
CA VAL A 199 11.01 -2.27 -3.44
C VAL A 199 11.37 -0.90 -4.01
N VAL A 200 10.51 -0.41 -4.91
CA VAL A 200 10.69 0.85 -5.63
C VAL A 200 9.63 1.86 -5.18
N PRO A 201 9.95 3.16 -4.99
CA PRO A 201 8.95 4.14 -4.59
C PRO A 201 7.68 4.08 -5.45
N ARG A 202 6.52 4.19 -4.80
CA ARG A 202 5.16 4.09 -5.39
C ARG A 202 4.70 2.69 -5.81
N SER A 203 5.53 1.65 -5.68
CA SER A 203 5.11 0.24 -5.85
C SER A 203 4.31 -0.28 -4.66
N ALA A 204 3.57 -1.38 -4.85
CA ALA A 204 2.93 -2.10 -3.74
C ALA A 204 3.99 -2.68 -2.78
N ALA A 205 5.11 -3.16 -3.33
CA ALA A 205 6.21 -3.71 -2.53
C ALA A 205 6.83 -2.69 -1.57
N TYR A 206 6.97 -1.44 -2.01
CA TYR A 206 7.46 -0.35 -1.17
C TYR A 206 6.49 -0.03 -0.03
N ASP A 207 5.19 -0.05 -0.30
CA ASP A 207 4.18 0.18 0.72
C ASP A 207 4.11 -0.97 1.73
N ALA A 208 4.28 -2.22 1.28
CA ALA A 208 4.36 -3.38 2.16
C ALA A 208 5.60 -3.32 3.07
N ALA A 209 6.74 -2.83 2.53
CA ALA A 209 7.96 -2.60 3.32
C ALA A 209 7.76 -1.50 4.37
N ARG A 210 7.06 -0.41 4.02
CA ARG A 210 6.67 0.62 4.99
C ARG A 210 5.77 0.03 6.06
N LEU A 211 4.77 -0.75 5.66
CA LEU A 211 3.83 -1.37 6.58
C LEU A 211 4.51 -2.33 7.58
N LEU A 212 5.51 -3.10 7.14
CA LEU A 212 6.35 -3.89 8.05
C LEU A 212 7.04 -3.00 9.09
N MET A 213 7.68 -1.90 8.67
CA MET A 213 8.38 -1.01 9.62
C MET A 213 7.40 -0.38 10.62
N VAL A 214 6.23 0.07 10.17
CA VAL A 214 5.18 0.58 11.06
C VAL A 214 4.74 -0.49 12.04
N PHE A 215 4.51 -1.72 11.57
CA PHE A 215 4.10 -2.81 12.43
C PHE A 215 5.16 -3.12 13.50
N GLN A 216 6.43 -3.19 13.12
CA GLN A 216 7.53 -3.49 14.05
C GLN A 216 7.71 -2.37 15.08
N GLU A 217 7.69 -1.11 14.66
CA GLU A 217 7.79 0.04 15.56
C GLU A 217 6.60 0.10 16.52
N PHE A 218 5.38 -0.07 16.02
CA PHE A 218 4.17 -0.01 16.85
C PHE A 218 4.09 -1.12 17.89
N HIS A 219 4.55 -2.33 17.58
CA HIS A 219 4.44 -3.48 18.49
C HIS A 219 5.67 -3.66 19.39
N ASN A 220 6.88 -3.36 18.91
CA ASN A 220 8.11 -3.61 19.66
C ASN A 220 8.67 -2.35 20.34
N HIS A 221 8.38 -1.16 19.81
CA HIS A 221 8.90 0.13 20.28
C HIS A 221 7.77 1.15 20.50
N ARG A 222 6.66 0.66 21.05
CA ARG A 222 5.37 1.35 21.10
C ARG A 222 5.43 2.76 21.71
N ASP A 223 6.13 2.93 22.83
CA ASP A 223 6.21 4.22 23.51
C ASP A 223 6.92 5.28 22.66
N ASP A 224 8.05 4.91 22.02
CA ASP A 224 8.78 5.79 21.11
C ASP A 224 7.95 6.10 19.85
N PHE A 225 7.26 5.09 19.29
CA PHE A 225 6.34 5.28 18.18
C PHE A 225 5.23 6.28 18.51
N LEU A 226 4.54 6.11 19.66
CA LEU A 226 3.45 6.99 20.07
C LEU A 226 3.94 8.41 20.38
N MET A 227 5.09 8.55 21.02
CA MET A 227 5.72 9.85 21.25
C MET A 227 6.02 10.57 19.93
N LYS A 228 6.64 9.88 18.96
CA LYS A 228 6.95 10.45 17.64
C LYS A 228 5.70 10.77 16.84
N ALA A 229 4.67 9.94 16.93
CA ALA A 229 3.37 10.22 16.33
C ALA A 229 2.77 11.51 16.90
N ALA A 230 2.73 11.67 18.22
CA ALA A 230 2.24 12.88 18.88
C ALA A 230 3.05 14.12 18.49
N LEU A 231 4.39 14.02 18.45
CA LEU A 231 5.26 15.12 18.00
C LEU A 231 4.98 15.52 16.55
N LEU A 232 4.74 14.56 15.67
CA LEU A 232 4.38 14.83 14.27
C LEU A 232 3.02 15.55 14.19
N LEU A 233 2.01 15.08 14.92
CA LEU A 233 0.68 15.71 14.93
C LEU A 233 0.75 17.15 15.44
N ASN A 234 1.49 17.41 16.52
CA ASN A 234 1.71 18.76 17.04
C ASN A 234 2.37 19.67 15.99
N LYS A 235 3.39 19.19 15.27
CA LYS A 235 4.02 19.96 14.18
C LYS A 235 3.02 20.30 13.07
N ILE A 236 2.14 19.37 12.72
CA ILE A 236 1.11 19.56 11.70
C ILE A 236 0.09 20.62 12.16
N GLU A 237 -0.33 20.58 13.42
CA GLU A 237 -1.28 21.55 13.97
C GLU A 237 -0.67 22.97 14.00
N ILE A 238 0.57 23.10 14.44
CA ILE A 238 1.31 24.38 14.43
C ILE A 238 1.43 24.93 13.01
N GLN A 239 1.76 24.08 12.02
CA GLN A 239 1.87 24.51 10.63
C GLN A 239 0.52 25.03 10.10
N LYS A 240 -0.58 24.31 10.37
CA LYS A 240 -1.93 24.73 9.97
C LYS A 240 -2.36 26.03 10.62
N ALA A 241 -2.01 26.26 11.89
CA ALA A 241 -2.33 27.51 12.58
C ALA A 241 -1.62 28.70 11.91
N LYS A 242 -0.33 28.55 11.60
CA LYS A 242 0.45 29.58 10.89
C LYS A 242 -0.07 29.88 9.49
N GLU A 243 -0.49 28.85 8.76
CA GLU A 243 -1.08 29.02 7.41
C GLU A 243 -2.38 29.84 7.47
N LYS A 244 -3.24 29.58 8.46
CA LYS A 244 -4.47 30.35 8.68
C LYS A 244 -4.22 31.81 9.04
N GLU A 245 -3.31 32.07 9.99
CA GLU A 245 -2.94 33.44 10.38
C GLU A 245 -2.40 34.26 9.18
N ALA A 246 -1.65 33.60 8.29
CA ALA A 246 -1.11 34.23 7.08
C ALA A 246 -2.18 34.49 5.99
N GLU A 247 -3.25 33.70 5.95
CA GLU A 247 -4.40 33.95 5.07
C GLU A 247 -5.29 35.08 5.59
N GLU A 248 -5.50 35.17 6.91
CA GLU A 248 -6.29 36.24 7.54
C GLU A 248 -5.59 37.60 7.54
N SER A 249 -4.26 37.61 7.38
CA SER A 249 -3.45 38.83 7.30
C SER A 249 -3.27 39.39 5.86
N LYS A 250 -3.91 38.77 4.86
CA LYS A 250 -3.88 39.18 3.44
C LYS A 250 -5.22 39.78 3.01
#